data_AF-A0A519CQQ2-F1
#
_entry.id   AF-A0A519CQQ2-F1
#
_cell.length_a   1.000
_cell.length_b   1.000
_cell.length_c   1.000
_cell.angle_alpha   90.00
_cell.angle_beta   90.00
_cell.angle_gamma   90.00
#
_symmetry.space_group_name_H-M   'P 1'
#
loop_
_entity.id
_entity.type
_entity.pdbx_description
1 polymer ?
#
loop_
_entity_poly.entity_id
_entity_poly.type
_entity_poly.pdbx_seq_one_letter_code
_entity_poly.pdbx_strand_id
1 'polypeptide(L)'
;MGGFVLSVTLVGRNEKQGRHFPMWLERLLLISAIATLYLFHADVASYMQSQGAPNWLTLVAEWGILPITLLILSELICRIIQFIHTD
;
A
#
# COMPACT_ATOMS: atom_id res chain seq x y z
N MET A 1 -27.74 -23.25 -31.74
CA MET A 1 -27.55 -23.94 -30.44
C MET A 1 -26.06 -23.99 -30.15
N GLY A 2 -25.56 -23.13 -29.26
CA GLY A 2 -24.15 -23.09 -28.88
C GLY A 2 -24.06 -22.59 -27.44
N GLY A 3 -23.74 -23.50 -26.52
CA GLY A 3 -23.90 -23.34 -25.09
C GLY A 3 -23.01 -22.24 -24.51
N PHE A 4 -23.61 -21.43 -23.62
CA PHE A 4 -22.88 -20.60 -22.68
C PHE A 4 -22.03 -21.51 -21.78
N VAL A 5 -20.70 -21.37 -21.84
CA VAL A 5 -19.79 -22.00 -20.89
C VAL A 5 -19.95 -21.26 -19.56
N LEU A 6 -20.89 -21.72 -18.73
CA LEU A 6 -20.91 -21.36 -17.32
C LEU A 6 -19.66 -21.99 -16.70
N SER A 7 -18.75 -21.17 -16.18
CA SER A 7 -17.58 -21.63 -15.42
C SER A 7 -18.07 -22.22 -14.10
N VAL A 8 -18.52 -23.47 -14.16
CA VAL A 8 -18.96 -24.24 -12.99
C VAL A 8 -17.71 -24.52 -12.16
N THR A 9 -17.64 -23.97 -10.94
CA THR A 9 -16.61 -24.40 -9.98
C THR A 9 -16.72 -25.91 -9.74
N LEU A 10 -15.67 -26.56 -9.24
CA LEU A 10 -15.68 -28.00 -8.90
C LEU A 10 -16.88 -28.43 -8.01
N VAL A 11 -17.54 -27.47 -7.35
CA VAL A 11 -18.69 -27.64 -6.44
C VAL A 11 -20.02 -27.16 -7.05
N GLY A 12 -20.09 -26.77 -8.32
CA GLY A 12 -21.36 -26.35 -8.93
C GLY A 12 -21.82 -24.94 -8.56
N ARG A 13 -21.00 -24.18 -7.83
CA ARG A 13 -21.36 -22.84 -7.35
C ARG A 13 -21.03 -21.79 -8.41
N ASN A 14 -22.03 -20.97 -8.74
CA ASN A 14 -21.83 -19.72 -9.49
C ASN A 14 -21.10 -18.73 -8.58
N GLU A 15 -19.78 -18.65 -8.71
CA GLU A 15 -19.01 -17.60 -8.06
C GLU A 15 -19.04 -16.35 -8.93
N LYS A 16 -19.52 -15.24 -8.36
CA LYS A 16 -19.26 -13.92 -8.95
C LYS A 16 -17.76 -13.71 -8.88
N GLN A 17 -17.10 -13.79 -10.03
CA GLN A 17 -15.69 -13.43 -10.13
C GLN A 17 -15.52 -11.99 -9.64
N GLY A 18 -14.80 -11.81 -8.53
CA GLY A 18 -14.51 -10.50 -7.98
C GLY A 18 -13.81 -9.63 -9.03
N ARG A 19 -14.14 -8.33 -9.09
CA ARG A 19 -13.48 -7.42 -10.02
C ARG A 19 -11.98 -7.47 -9.80
N HIS A 20 -11.23 -7.64 -10.88
CA HIS A 20 -9.77 -7.68 -10.85
C HIS A 20 -9.24 -6.28 -10.51
N PHE A 21 -8.78 -6.08 -9.26
CA PHE A 21 -8.12 -4.83 -8.88
C PHE A 21 -6.78 -4.71 -9.64
N PRO A 22 -6.48 -3.57 -10.26
CA PRO A 22 -5.23 -3.40 -11.00
C PRO A 22 -4.01 -3.43 -10.09
N MET A 23 -3.28 -4.55 -10.10
CA MET A 23 -2.06 -4.74 -9.32
C MET A 23 -0.91 -3.79 -9.70
N TRP A 24 -1.01 -3.08 -10.83
CA TRP A 24 -0.03 -2.05 -11.22
C TRP A 24 -0.12 -0.80 -10.35
N LEU A 25 -1.32 -0.46 -9.84
CA LEU A 25 -1.51 0.74 -9.04
C LEU A 25 -0.82 0.62 -7.67
N GLU A 26 -0.92 -0.55 -7.05
CA GLU A 26 -0.21 -0.89 -5.81
C GLU A 26 1.31 -0.80 -6.00
N ARG A 27 1.84 -1.29 -7.13
CA ARG A 27 3.26 -1.20 -7.46
C ARG A 27 3.75 0.24 -7.59
N LEU A 28 3.00 1.12 -8.26
CA LEU A 28 3.36 2.53 -8.37
C LEU A 28 3.37 3.21 -7.00
N LEU A 29 2.39 2.88 -6.15
CA LEU A 29 2.31 3.40 -4.79
C LEU A 29 3.51 2.96 -3.94
N LEU A 30 3.91 1.70 -4.02
CA LEU A 30 5.12 1.20 -3.36
C LEU A 30 6.39 1.90 -3.86
N ILE A 31 6.53 2.09 -5.17
CA ILE A 31 7.68 2.84 -5.73
C ILE A 31 7.67 4.28 -5.20
N SER A 32 6.51 4.93 -5.13
CA SER A 32 6.38 6.29 -4.60
C SER A 32 6.70 6.36 -3.09
N ALA A 33 6.35 5.34 -2.31
CA ALA A 33 6.70 5.23 -0.91
C ALA A 33 8.21 5.10 -0.72
N ILE A 34 8.89 4.26 -1.52
CA ILE A 34 10.35 4.12 -1.49
C ILE A 34 11.03 5.44 -1.87
N ALA A 35 10.54 6.12 -2.91
CA ALA A 35 11.07 7.41 -3.32
C ALA A 35 10.91 8.47 -2.21
N THR A 36 9.73 8.52 -1.57
CA THR A 36 9.47 9.42 -0.45
C THR A 36 10.40 9.12 0.73
N LEU A 37 10.56 7.84 1.08
CA LEU A 37 11.50 7.43 2.12
C LEU A 37 12.92 7.94 1.82
N TYR A 38 13.40 7.72 0.59
CA TYR A 38 14.74 8.14 0.18
C TYR A 38 14.95 9.66 0.17
N LEU A 39 13.90 10.45 -0.10
CA LEU A 39 14.03 11.91 -0.11
C LEU A 39 13.87 12.53 1.27
N PHE A 40 13.00 11.97 2.12
CA PHE A 40 12.60 12.61 3.39
C PHE A 40 13.27 12.01 4.63
N HIS A 41 14.03 10.91 4.53
CA HIS A 41 14.69 10.32 5.70
C HIS A 41 15.61 11.32 6.42
N ALA A 42 16.40 12.09 5.66
CA ALA A 42 17.31 13.09 6.22
C ALA A 42 16.57 14.28 6.88
N ASP A 43 15.43 14.69 6.32
CA ASP A 43 14.60 15.74 6.89
C ASP A 43 13.98 15.29 8.22
N VAL A 44 13.51 14.04 8.31
CA VAL A 44 13.00 13.47 9.56
C VAL A 44 14.12 13.36 10.60
N ALA A 45 15.31 12.92 10.19
CA ALA A 45 16.45 12.82 11.09
C ALA A 45 16.86 14.20 11.66
N SER A 46 16.97 15.22 10.79
CA SER A 46 17.30 16.58 11.19
C SER A 46 16.22 17.21 12.07
N TYR A 47 14.95 16.97 11.77
CA TYR A 47 13.84 17.40 12.61
C TYR A 47 13.92 16.79 14.02
N MET A 48 14.12 15.47 14.14
CA MET A 48 14.21 14.80 15.45
C MET A 48 15.42 15.30 16.26
N GLN A 49 16.58 15.47 15.62
CA GLN A 49 17.76 16.04 16.28
C GLN A 49 17.53 17.48 16.75
N SER A 50 16.81 18.30 15.97
CA SER A 50 16.49 19.68 16.35
C SER A 50 15.59 19.77 17.60
N GLN A 51 14.81 18.72 17.86
CA GLN A 51 13.99 18.58 19.07
C GLN A 51 14.77 18.03 20.26
N GLY A 52 16.09 17.83 20.13
CA GLY A 52 16.93 17.24 21.17
C GLY A 52 16.72 15.74 21.35
N ALA A 53 16.13 15.05 20.38
CA ALA A 53 15.94 13.60 20.46
C ALA A 53 17.30 12.88 20.47
N PRO A 54 17.46 11.81 21.26
CA PRO A 54 18.68 11.02 21.26
C PRO A 54 18.87 10.28 19.93
N ASN A 55 20.13 10.01 19.57
CA ASN A 55 20.50 9.41 18.28
C ASN A 55 19.78 8.07 17.99
N TRP A 56 19.56 7.24 19.02
CA TRP A 56 18.86 5.97 18.86
C TRP A 56 17.38 6.17 18.47
N LEU A 57 16.73 7.19 19.03
CA LEU A 57 15.32 7.49 18.74
C LEU A 57 15.18 8.10 17.34
N THR A 58 16.15 8.93 16.95
CA THR A 58 16.24 9.48 15.60
C THR A 58 16.36 8.36 14.56
N LEU A 59 17.23 7.36 14.79
CA LEU A 59 17.37 6.19 13.92
C LEU A 59 16.07 5.39 13.82
N VAL A 60 15.38 5.17 14.94
CA VAL A 60 14.08 4.46 14.95
C VAL A 60 13.02 5.25 14.19
N ALA A 61 12.99 6.57 14.33
CA ALA A 61 12.03 7.42 13.62
C ALA A 61 12.27 7.40 12.09
N GLU A 62 13.53 7.56 11.68
CA GLU A 62 13.95 7.63 10.29
C GLU A 62 13.82 6.29 9.56
N TRP A 63 14.34 5.21 10.14
CA TRP A 63 14.44 3.90 9.47
C TRP A 63 13.39 2.89 9.91
N GLY A 64 12.63 3.20 10.95
CA GLY A 64 11.55 2.34 11.46
C GLY A 64 10.17 2.95 11.23
N ILE A 65 9.89 4.08 11.89
CA ILE A 65 8.55 4.67 11.91
C ILE A 65 8.18 5.19 10.52
N LEU A 66 9.03 6.00 9.90
CA LEU A 66 8.78 6.59 8.58
C LEU A 66 8.41 5.55 7.50
N PRO A 67 9.19 4.47 7.27
CA PRO A 67 8.82 3.47 6.27
C PRO A 67 7.55 2.71 6.63
N ILE A 68 7.32 2.38 7.91
CA ILE A 68 6.09 1.71 8.35
C ILE A 68 4.87 2.60 8.08
N THR A 69 4.94 3.89 8.41
CA THR A 69 3.86 4.84 8.14
C THR A 69 3.56 4.97 6.65
N LEU A 70 4.60 5.00 5.80
CA LEU A 70 4.43 5.04 4.35
C LEU A 70 3.73 3.79 3.80
N LEU A 71 4.06 2.60 4.32
CA LEU A 71 3.38 1.36 3.93
C LEU A 71 1.91 1.35 4.37
N ILE A 72 1.62 1.79 5.59
CA ILE A 72 0.25 1.89 6.10
C ILE A 72 -0.57 2.87 5.25
N LEU A 73 -0.01 4.04 4.94
CA LEU A 73 -0.66 5.02 4.05
C LEU A 73 -0.90 4.45 2.67
N SER A 74 0.07 3.71 2.12
CA SER A 74 -0.07 3.06 0.82
C SER A 74 -1.24 2.06 0.80
N GLU A 75 -1.33 1.23 1.82
CA GLU A 75 -2.43 0.26 1.98
C GLU A 75 -3.78 0.95 2.14
N LEU A 76 -3.85 2.01 2.96
CA LEU A 76 -5.09 2.78 3.16
C LEU A 76 -5.57 3.40 1.84
N ILE A 77 -4.68 3.98 1.04
CA ILE A 77 -5.03 4.54 -0.27
C ILE A 77 -5.57 3.45 -1.19
N CYS A 78 -4.90 2.29 -1.27
CA CYS A 78 -5.38 1.15 -2.06
C CYS A 78 -6.77 0.71 -1.62
N ARG A 79 -7.03 0.60 -0.31
CA ARG A 79 -8.35 0.23 0.23
C ARG A 79 -9.42 1.25 -0.09
N ILE A 80 -9.12 2.54 -0.02
CA ILE A 80 -10.06 3.62 -0.38
C ILE A 80 -10.41 3.55 -1.87
N ILE A 81 -9.42 3.34 -2.74
CA ILE A 81 -9.65 3.21 -4.18
C ILE A 81 -10.53 1.98 -4.47
N GLN A 82 -10.25 0.85 -3.82
CA GLN A 82 -11.07 -0.36 -3.93
C GLN A 82 -12.50 -0.12 -3.46
N PHE A 83 -12.69 0.61 -2.35
CA PHE A 83 -14.01 0.95 -1.83
C PHE A 83 -14.81 1.81 -2.83
N ILE A 84 -14.21 2.88 -3.35
CA ILE A 84 -14.88 3.79 -4.30
C ILE A 84 -15.26 3.09 -5.62
N HIS A 85 -14.44 2.15 -6.10
CA HIS A 85 -14.72 1.41 -7.35
C HIS A 85 -15.61 0.18 -7.17
N THR A 86 -15.95 -0.17 -5.93
CA THR A 86 -16.81 -1.31 -5.58
C THR A 86 -18.28 -0.93 -5.45
N ASP A 87 -18.60 0.35 -5.20
CA ASP A 87 -19.91 0.94 -5.54
C ASP A 87 -20.12 0.99 -7.06
#